data_AF-A0A517YLY1-F1
#
_entry.id   AF-A0A517YLY1-F1
#
_cell.length_a   1.000
_cell.length_b   1.000
_cell.length_c   1.000
_cell.angle_alpha   90.00
_cell.angle_beta   90.00
_cell.angle_gamma   90.00
#
_symmetry.space_group_name_H-M   'P 1'
#
loop_
_entity.id
_entity.type
_entity.pdbx_description
1 polymer ?
#
loop_
_entity_poly.entity_id
_entity_poly.type
_entity_poly.pdbx_seq_one_letter_code
_entity_poly.pdbx_strand_id
1 'polypeptide(L)'
;MSTSPRITAQATEELPKDVADLAAAVAALPAEVRSRLEPLMFRVVDSTKRRRRILNLVQEALSQLRLDMKYLVFDLEATRRERDSLKPTKDEGSAGDDDRL
;
A
#
# COMPACT_ATOMS: atom_id res chain seq x y z
N MET A 1 -16.91 -16.68 3.48
CA MET A 1 -15.70 -17.16 4.19
C MET A 1 -14.67 -16.07 4.07
N SER A 2 -14.48 -15.25 5.11
CA SER A 2 -13.57 -14.10 5.03
C SER A 2 -12.64 -14.14 6.23
N THR A 3 -11.51 -14.80 6.05
CA THR A 3 -10.43 -14.91 7.03
C THR A 3 -9.57 -13.64 6.98
N SER A 4 -9.64 -12.85 8.06
CA SER A 4 -8.62 -11.88 8.47
C SER A 4 -7.28 -12.56 8.83
N PRO A 5 -6.29 -11.81 9.30
CA PRO A 5 -5.40 -10.91 8.58
C PRO A 5 -4.08 -11.65 8.27
N ARG A 6 -3.50 -11.48 7.08
CA ARG A 6 -2.12 -11.93 6.87
C ARG A 6 -1.20 -10.87 7.46
N ILE A 7 -0.85 -11.01 8.74
CA ILE A 7 0.35 -10.40 9.32
C ILE A 7 1.51 -10.97 8.53
N THR A 8 1.85 -10.33 7.43
CA THR A 8 2.79 -10.86 6.46
C THR A 8 4.18 -10.48 6.91
N ALA A 9 4.92 -11.49 7.35
CA ALA A 9 6.35 -11.52 7.61
C ALA A 9 6.87 -10.43 8.55
N GLN A 10 7.43 -10.85 9.68
CA GLN A 10 8.39 -10.04 10.41
C GLN A 10 9.48 -9.61 9.41
N ALA A 11 9.34 -8.41 8.85
CA ALA A 11 10.39 -7.78 8.08
C ALA A 11 11.55 -7.68 9.05
N THR A 12 12.56 -8.53 8.86
CA THR A 12 13.80 -8.49 9.61
C THR A 12 14.22 -7.03 9.62
N GLU A 13 14.22 -6.40 10.80
CA GLU A 13 14.50 -4.97 10.92
C GLU A 13 16.00 -4.72 10.70
N GLU A 14 16.48 -5.06 9.52
CA GLU A 14 17.85 -4.82 9.09
C GLU A 14 18.04 -3.33 8.98
N LEU A 15 18.98 -2.79 9.76
CA LEU A 15 19.34 -1.38 9.69
C LEU A 15 19.86 -1.02 8.29
N PRO A 16 19.66 0.21 7.81
CA PRO A 16 20.37 0.68 6.62
C PRO A 16 21.88 0.46 6.82
N LYS A 17 22.57 0.04 5.76
CA LYS A 17 24.00 -0.31 5.81
C LYS A 17 24.83 0.76 6.51
N ASP A 18 24.63 2.02 6.14
CA ASP A 18 25.38 3.16 6.71
C ASP A 18 25.17 3.33 8.22
N VAL A 19 23.97 3.02 8.73
CA VAL A 19 23.65 3.08 10.17
C VAL A 19 24.27 1.91 10.91
N ALA A 20 24.31 0.73 10.29
CA ALA A 20 24.99 -0.44 10.84
C ALA A 20 26.51 -0.25 10.88
N ASP A 21 27.10 0.26 9.79
CA ASP A 21 28.51 0.57 9.68
C ASP A 21 28.92 1.64 10.71
N LEU A 22 28.09 2.68 10.89
CA LEU A 22 28.31 3.69 11.92
C LEU A 22 28.24 3.11 13.34
N ALA A 23 27.28 2.22 13.62
CA ALA A 23 27.17 1.56 14.91
C ALA A 23 28.42 0.71 15.20
N ALA A 24 28.93 -0.01 14.20
CA ALA A 24 30.16 -0.79 14.32
C ALA A 24 31.38 0.11 14.57
N ALA A 25 31.47 1.25 13.87
CA ALA A 25 32.54 2.23 14.08
C ALA A 25 32.51 2.81 15.51
N VAL A 26 31.32 3.14 16.05
CA VAL A 26 31.16 3.62 17.43
C VAL A 26 31.55 2.54 18.44
N ALA A 27 31.23 1.27 18.18
CA ALA A 27 31.57 0.16 19.08
C ALA A 27 33.09 -0.08 19.20
N ALA A 28 33.85 0.23 18.13
CA ALA A 28 35.31 0.10 18.06
C ALA A 28 36.07 1.24 18.77
N LEU A 29 35.38 2.28 19.25
CA LEU A 29 36.02 3.40 19.93
C LEU A 29 36.50 3.03 21.35
N PRO A 30 37.53 3.72 21.88
CA PRO A 30 37.94 3.61 23.27
C PRO A 30 36.77 3.86 24.24
N ALA A 31 36.76 3.16 25.38
CA ALA A 31 35.62 3.14 26.30
C ALA A 31 35.14 4.53 26.76
N GLU A 32 36.08 5.45 27.00
CA GLU A 32 35.78 6.82 27.42
C GLU A 32 34.95 7.58 26.38
N VAL A 33 35.33 7.49 25.10
CA VAL A 33 34.62 8.14 23.99
C VAL A 33 33.34 7.39 23.66
N ARG A 34 33.39 6.05 23.65
CA ARG A 34 32.24 5.19 23.37
C ARG A 34 31.10 5.44 24.35
N SER A 35 31.38 5.55 25.65
CA SER A 35 30.36 5.77 26.70
C SER A 35 29.51 7.02 26.46
N ARG A 36 30.08 8.05 25.81
CA ARG A 36 29.37 9.31 25.47
C ARG A 36 28.54 9.19 24.20
N LEU A 37 29.00 8.40 23.22
CA LEU A 37 28.38 8.27 21.90
C LEU A 37 27.36 7.14 21.82
N GLU A 38 27.54 6.07 22.58
CA GLU A 38 26.71 4.87 22.57
C GLU A 38 25.21 5.19 22.85
N PRO A 39 24.85 6.05 23.83
CA PRO A 39 23.45 6.44 24.01
C PRO A 39 22.89 7.24 22.82
N LEU A 40 23.71 8.08 22.17
CA LEU A 40 23.30 8.82 20.98
C LEU A 40 23.08 7.88 19.80
N MET A 41 23.99 6.92 19.61
CA MET A 41 23.89 5.91 18.58
C MET A 41 22.65 5.04 18.77
N PHE A 42 22.34 4.65 20.00
CA PHE A 42 21.11 3.91 20.33
C PHE A 42 19.85 4.67 19.90
N ARG A 43 19.77 5.99 20.18
CA ARG A 43 18.64 6.83 19.74
C ARG A 43 18.54 6.93 18.22
N VAL A 44 19.68 7.00 17.52
CA VAL A 44 19.71 7.00 16.04
C VAL A 44 19.21 5.67 15.49
N VAL A 45 19.68 4.55 16.01
CA VAL A 45 19.23 3.20 15.62
C VAL A 45 17.72 3.06 15.84
N ASP A 46 17.21 3.42 17.01
CA ASP A 46 15.79 3.29 17.34
C ASP A 46 14.92 4.20 16.47
N SER A 47 15.31 5.47 16.29
CA SER A 47 14.60 6.39 15.39
C SER A 47 14.58 5.90 13.93
N THR A 48 15.63 5.21 13.50
CA THR A 48 15.74 4.65 12.14
C THR A 48 14.81 3.45 11.98
N LYS A 49 14.79 2.54 12.96
CA LYS A 49 13.86 1.41 13.00
C LYS A 49 12.41 1.89 13.01
N ARG A 50 12.08 2.86 13.87
CA ARG A 50 10.74 3.44 13.95
C ARG A 50 10.29 4.07 12.62
N ARG A 51 11.15 4.86 11.97
CA ARG A 51 10.85 5.46 10.66
C ARG A 51 10.58 4.38 9.61
N ARG A 52 11.38 3.32 9.56
CA ARG A 52 11.15 2.21 8.63
C ARG A 52 9.82 1.51 8.90
N ARG A 53 9.47 1.23 10.17
CA ARG A 53 8.15 0.67 10.53
C ARG A 53 7.01 1.53 10.01
N ILE A 54 7.09 2.85 10.19
CA ILE A 54 6.08 3.80 9.69
C ILE A 54 5.99 3.73 8.16
N LEU A 55 7.12 3.77 7.46
CA LEU A 55 7.13 3.70 6.00
C LEU A 55 6.56 2.39 5.47
N ASN A 56 6.86 1.26 6.12
CA ASN A 56 6.29 -0.03 5.74
C ASN A 56 4.77 -0.05 5.92
N LEU A 57 4.24 0.47 7.03
CA LEU A 57 2.80 0.58 7.25
C LEU A 57 2.12 1.48 6.20
N VAL A 58 2.76 2.59 5.84
CA VAL A 58 2.27 3.48 4.79
C VAL A 58 2.26 2.77 3.44
N GLN A 59 3.33 2.04 3.09
CA GLN A 59 3.41 1.27 1.85
C GLN A 59 2.35 0.17 1.78
N GLU A 60 2.07 -0.50 2.89
CA GLU A 60 1.02 -1.51 3.00
C GLU A 60 -0.36 -0.88 2.80
N ALA A 61 -0.66 0.22 3.49
CA ALA A 61 -1.93 0.94 3.35
C ALA A 61 -2.14 1.46 1.91
N LEU A 62 -1.11 2.01 1.27
CA LEU A 62 -1.18 2.44 -0.13
C LEU A 62 -1.37 1.27 -1.10
N SER A 63 -0.74 0.12 -0.81
CA SER A 63 -0.91 -1.08 -1.61
C SER A 63 -2.33 -1.63 -1.52
N GLN A 64 -2.91 -1.61 -0.32
CA GLN A 64 -4.30 -1.98 -0.08
C GLN A 64 -5.25 -1.01 -0.80
N LEU A 65 -5.07 0.31 -0.64
CA LEU A 65 -5.89 1.31 -1.33
C LEU A 65 -5.85 1.13 -2.85
N ARG A 66 -4.67 0.85 -3.42
CA ARG A 66 -4.51 0.59 -4.85
C ARG A 66 -5.30 -0.65 -5.30
N LEU A 67 -5.40 -1.68 -4.44
CA LEU A 67 -6.21 -2.85 -4.72
C LEU A 67 -7.70 -2.53 -4.63
N ASP A 68 -8.12 -1.78 -3.62
CA ASP A 68 -9.50 -1.35 -3.42
C ASP A 68 -9.99 -0.50 -4.61
N MET A 69 -9.14 0.39 -5.14
CA MET A 69 -9.42 1.15 -6.36
C MET A 69 -9.64 0.25 -7.57
N LYS A 70 -8.85 -0.83 -7.73
CA LYS A 70 -9.04 -1.77 -8.83
C LYS A 70 -10.38 -2.50 -8.73
N TYR A 71 -10.78 -2.90 -7.52
CA TYR A 71 -12.09 -3.52 -7.31
C TYR A 71 -13.23 -2.55 -7.59
N LEU A 72 -13.13 -1.31 -7.13
CA LEU A 72 -14.16 -0.30 -7.41
C LEU A 72 -14.35 -0.05 -8.91
N VAL A 73 -13.24 0.05 -9.67
CA VAL A 73 -13.31 0.22 -11.13
C VAL A 73 -13.95 -1.00 -11.79
N PHE A 74 -13.60 -2.21 -11.35
CA PHE A 74 -14.19 -3.43 -11.88
C PHE A 74 -15.70 -3.50 -11.62
N ASP A 75 -16.15 -3.21 -10.40
CA ASP A 75 -17.56 -3.19 -10.04
C ASP A 75 -18.34 -2.13 -10.85
N LEU A 76 -17.72 -0.96 -11.10
CA LEU A 76 -18.30 0.09 -11.94
C LEU A 76 -18.45 -0.38 -13.39
N GLU A 77 -17.46 -1.08 -13.94
CA GLU A 77 -17.56 -1.65 -15.30
C GLU A 77 -18.65 -2.73 -15.39
N ALA A 78 -18.78 -3.58 -14.38
CA ALA A 78 -19.82 -4.60 -14.33
C ALA A 78 -21.22 -3.95 -14.31
N THR A 79 -21.46 -3.01 -13.40
CA THR A 79 -22.75 -2.30 -13.30
C THR A 79 -23.06 -1.47 -14.54
N ARG A 80 -22.04 -0.90 -15.20
CA ARG A 80 -22.18 -0.23 -16.51
C ARG A 80 -22.65 -1.20 -17.59
N ARG A 81 -22.01 -2.37 -17.71
CA ARG A 81 -22.39 -3.40 -18.69
C ARG A 81 -23.80 -3.92 -18.46
N GLU A 82 -24.16 -4.20 -17.22
CA GLU A 82 -25.52 -4.64 -16.84
C GLU A 82 -26.56 -3.59 -17.25
N ARG A 83 -26.36 -2.31 -16.88
CA ARG A 83 -27.26 -1.23 -17.30
C ARG A 83 -27.36 -1.11 -18.82
N ASP A 84 -26.23 -1.20 -19.52
CA ASP A 84 -26.21 -1.07 -20.98
C ASP A 84 -26.91 -2.26 -21.67
N SER A 85 -26.89 -3.47 -21.07
CA SER A 85 -27.68 -4.63 -21.52
C SER A 85 -29.19 -4.53 -21.20
N LEU A 86 -29.55 -3.75 -20.19
CA LEU A 86 -30.94 -3.52 -19.76
C LEU A 86 -31.60 -2.34 -20.49
N LYS A 87 -30.85 -1.58 -21.31
CA LYS A 87 -31.46 -0.62 -22.23
C LYS A 87 -32.13 -1.41 -23.35
N PRO A 88 -33.48 -1.48 -23.40
CA PRO A 88 -34.14 -2.04 -24.57
C PRO A 88 -33.72 -1.18 -25.77
N THR A 89 -33.40 -1.84 -26.89
CA THR A 89 -33.30 -1.24 -28.21
C THR A 89 -34.61 -0.50 -28.49
N LYS A 90 -34.73 0.76 -28.06
CA LYS A 90 -35.89 1.62 -28.36
C LYS A 90 -35.88 2.13 -29.80
N ASP A 91 -35.09 1.50 -30.66
CA ASP A 91 -34.90 1.87 -32.07
C ASP A 91 -35.55 0.88 -33.04
N GLU A 92 -36.31 -0.12 -32.59
CA GLU A 92 -37.05 -1.04 -33.47
C GLU A 92 -38.56 -0.75 -33.59
N GLY A 93 -39.05 0.43 -33.18
CA GLY A 93 -40.49 0.70 -33.06
C GLY A 93 -41.06 1.93 -33.79
N SER A 94 -40.30 2.68 -34.60
CA SER A 94 -40.78 3.93 -35.22
C SER A 94 -40.74 3.98 -36.76
N ALA A 95 -40.58 2.86 -37.44
CA ALA A 95 -40.66 2.78 -38.91
C ALA A 95 -41.81 1.88 -39.34
N GLY A 96 -43.05 2.35 -39.21
CA GLY A 96 -44.20 1.59 -39.68
C GLY A 96 -45.55 2.11 -39.25
N ASP A 97 -45.85 3.40 -39.46
CA ASP A 97 -47.26 3.84 -39.53
C ASP A 97 -47.44 5.17 -40.29
N ASP A 98 -46.72 5.37 -41.40
CA ASP A 98 -46.91 6.51 -42.32
C ASP A 98 -47.24 6.01 -43.74
N ASP A 99 -48.15 5.04 -43.84
CA ASP A 99 -48.69 4.58 -45.13
C ASP A 99 -50.13 4.08 -44.99
N ARG A 100 -51.07 4.98 -44.65
CA ARG A 100 -52.51 4.79 -44.92
C ARG A 100 -53.17 6.12 -45.27
N LEU A 101 -53.27 6.33 -46.59
CA LEU A 101 -54.26 7.16 -47.28
C LEU A 101 -55.70 6.73 -46.95
#